data_AF-A0A0F9TKR5-F1
#
_entry.id   AF-A0A0F9TKR5-F1
#
_cell.length_a   1.000
_cell.length_b   1.000
_cell.length_c   1.000
_cell.angle_alpha   90.00
_cell.angle_beta   90.00
_cell.angle_gamma   90.00
#
_symmetry.space_group_name_H-M   'P 1'
#
loop_
_entity.id
_entity.type
_entity.pdbx_description
1 polymer ?
#
loop_
_entity_poly.entity_id
_entity_poly.type
_entity_poly.pdbx_seq_one_letter_code
_entity_poly.pdbx_strand_id
1 'polypeptide(L)'
;MTETGVVDPNSTVDPNSAEAIAMSLVPMFMDGTKKAVYLGYIIAHFSITEALELANTSMRTLLRWRMDDLDFDSIEKLCKTDLRKKLSKELSDIEFSRNFKLFMAKDFSVLFKDAKDEELTDDEKKYLVSIRKYYTPQNLAIIKQLTGDKDANPAGFNFSQLTMTLKRTQESITISAE
;
A
#
# COMPACT_ATOMS: atom_id res chain seq x y z
N MET A 1 -9.45 -29.86 21.44
CA MET A 1 -10.31 -29.81 20.25
C MET A 1 -10.83 -28.38 20.13
N THR A 2 -10.23 -27.66 19.18
CA THR A 2 -10.69 -26.43 18.51
C THR A 2 -11.28 -25.31 19.37
N GLU A 3 -10.40 -24.41 19.79
CA GLU A 3 -10.73 -23.01 20.08
C GLU A 3 -11.27 -22.37 18.79
N THR A 4 -12.56 -22.07 18.77
CA THR A 4 -13.16 -21.19 17.77
C THR A 4 -12.72 -19.77 18.07
N GLY A 5 -11.74 -19.29 17.31
CA GLY A 5 -11.35 -17.88 17.29
C GLY A 5 -12.55 -17.03 16.89
N VAL A 6 -13.16 -16.37 17.87
CA VAL A 6 -14.12 -15.30 17.67
C VAL A 6 -13.34 -14.16 17.05
N VAL A 7 -13.55 -13.92 15.75
CA VAL A 7 -13.02 -12.72 15.08
C VAL A 7 -13.80 -11.54 15.64
N ASP A 8 -13.13 -10.72 16.44
CA ASP A 8 -13.69 -9.48 16.99
C ASP A 8 -14.22 -8.59 15.86
N PRO A 9 -15.50 -8.16 15.89
CA PRO A 9 -16.09 -7.30 14.86
C PRO A 9 -15.58 -5.85 14.92
N ASN A 10 -14.66 -5.56 15.85
CA ASN A 10 -14.05 -4.25 16.05
C ASN A 10 -12.54 -4.26 15.84
N SER A 11 -12.00 -5.26 15.11
CA SER A 11 -10.63 -5.17 14.62
C SER A 11 -10.53 -3.89 13.78
N THR A 12 -9.69 -2.96 14.21
CA THR A 12 -9.33 -1.78 13.43
C THR A 12 -8.64 -2.30 12.18
N VAL A 13 -9.42 -2.59 11.13
CA VAL A 13 -8.91 -3.05 9.84
C VAL A 13 -7.92 -2.00 9.41
N ASP A 14 -6.63 -2.36 9.35
CA ASP A 14 -5.59 -1.45 8.86
C ASP A 14 -6.09 -0.94 7.50
N PRO A 15 -6.24 0.38 7.31
CA PRO A 15 -6.70 0.93 6.04
C PRO A 15 -5.77 0.56 4.88
N ASN A 16 -4.55 0.09 5.16
CA ASN A 16 -3.61 -0.44 4.17
C ASN A 16 -3.65 -1.97 4.04
N SER A 17 -4.56 -2.67 4.70
CA SER A 17 -4.73 -4.11 4.53
C SER A 17 -5.14 -4.43 3.09
N ALA A 18 -4.67 -5.56 2.58
CA ALA A 18 -5.03 -6.03 1.25
C ALA A 18 -6.56 -6.14 1.08
N GLU A 19 -7.28 -6.43 2.17
CA GLU A 19 -8.74 -6.50 2.21
C GLU A 19 -9.40 -5.13 2.02
N ALA A 20 -8.93 -4.10 2.73
CA ALA A 20 -9.45 -2.74 2.58
C ALA A 20 -9.25 -2.19 1.15
N ILE A 21 -8.08 -2.44 0.57
CA ILE A 21 -7.77 -2.06 -0.80
C ILE A 21 -8.63 -2.88 -1.78
N ALA A 22 -8.74 -4.20 -1.58
CA ALA A 22 -9.57 -5.06 -2.42
C ALA A 22 -11.04 -4.63 -2.41
N MET A 23 -11.60 -4.28 -1.25
CA MET A 23 -12.97 -3.77 -1.12
C MET A 23 -13.17 -2.45 -1.84
N SER A 24 -12.16 -1.57 -1.87
CA SER A 24 -12.20 -0.31 -2.64
C SER A 24 -12.21 -0.54 -4.16
N LEU A 25 -11.69 -1.69 -4.62
CA LEU A 25 -11.60 -2.07 -6.02
C LEU A 25 -12.83 -2.82 -6.54
N VAL A 26 -13.72 -3.30 -5.67
CA VAL A 26 -14.95 -4.01 -6.08
C VAL A 26 -15.87 -3.05 -6.84
N PRO A 27 -16.15 -3.30 -8.13
CA PRO A 27 -17.08 -2.47 -8.86
C PRO A 27 -18.50 -2.63 -8.31
N MET A 28 -19.16 -1.51 -8.02
CA MET A 28 -20.62 -1.35 -8.04
C MET A 28 -21.46 -2.06 -6.96
N PHE A 29 -20.91 -2.98 -6.16
CA PHE A 29 -21.62 -3.54 -5.00
C PHE A 29 -21.32 -2.73 -3.73
N MET A 30 -21.70 -1.45 -3.74
CA MET A 30 -21.40 -0.46 -2.69
C MET A 30 -22.17 -0.66 -1.37
N ASP A 31 -23.12 -1.59 -1.30
CA ASP A 31 -24.02 -1.70 -0.15
C ASP A 31 -23.64 -2.80 0.86
N GLY A 32 -22.37 -2.91 1.26
CA GLY A 32 -21.96 -3.77 2.40
C GLY A 32 -22.48 -5.21 2.38
N THR A 33 -22.87 -5.71 1.20
CA THR A 33 -23.59 -6.98 1.07
C THR A 33 -22.59 -8.12 1.16
N LYS A 34 -23.06 -9.31 1.59
CA LYS A 34 -22.23 -10.51 1.59
C LYS A 34 -21.62 -10.83 0.21
N LYS A 35 -22.25 -10.38 -0.88
CA LYS A 35 -21.71 -10.45 -2.25
C LYS A 35 -20.43 -9.62 -2.39
N ALA A 36 -20.43 -8.37 -1.95
CA ALA A 36 -19.28 -7.47 -2.03
C ALA A 36 -18.11 -8.00 -1.20
N VAL A 37 -18.39 -8.45 0.02
CA VAL A 37 -17.38 -9.06 0.91
C VAL A 37 -16.76 -10.30 0.27
N TYR A 38 -17.58 -11.19 -0.29
CA TYR A 38 -17.09 -12.34 -1.05
C TYR A 38 -16.18 -11.93 -2.22
N LEU A 39 -16.61 -10.96 -3.04
CA LEU A 39 -15.82 -10.47 -4.17
C LEU A 39 -14.50 -9.83 -3.72
N GLY A 40 -14.50 -9.11 -2.60
CA GLY A 40 -13.28 -8.57 -1.98
C GLY A 40 -12.27 -9.66 -1.64
N TYR A 41 -12.70 -10.74 -0.99
CA TYR A 41 -11.82 -11.88 -0.72
C TYR A 41 -11.34 -12.59 -1.99
N ILE A 42 -12.18 -12.69 -3.02
CA ILE A 42 -11.74 -13.21 -4.32
C ILE A 42 -10.64 -12.32 -4.93
N ILE A 43 -10.76 -10.99 -4.87
CA ILE A 43 -9.73 -10.06 -5.35
C ILE A 43 -8.45 -10.20 -4.51
N ALA A 44 -8.58 -10.43 -3.20
CA ALA A 44 -7.46 -10.69 -2.28
C ALA A 44 -6.82 -12.10 -2.40
N HIS A 45 -7.03 -12.80 -3.52
CA HIS A 45 -6.45 -14.11 -3.85
C HIS A 45 -6.93 -15.32 -3.02
N PHE A 46 -7.98 -15.19 -2.22
CA PHE A 46 -8.57 -16.36 -1.56
C PHE A 46 -9.24 -17.31 -2.57
N SER A 47 -9.23 -18.60 -2.24
CA SER A 47 -10.02 -19.60 -2.97
C SER A 47 -11.52 -19.35 -2.75
N ILE A 48 -12.37 -19.92 -3.61
CA ILE A 48 -13.82 -19.77 -3.46
C ILE A 48 -14.31 -20.33 -2.11
N THR A 49 -13.73 -21.44 -1.65
CA THR A 49 -14.08 -22.06 -0.37
C THR A 49 -13.71 -21.17 0.81
N GLU A 50 -12.48 -20.66 0.84
CA GLU A 50 -12.02 -19.75 1.90
C GLU A 50 -12.80 -18.44 1.89
N ALA A 51 -13.05 -17.86 0.71
CA ALA A 51 -13.83 -16.64 0.57
C ALA A 51 -15.28 -16.80 1.05
N LEU A 52 -15.89 -17.98 0.86
CA LEU A 52 -17.23 -18.28 1.36
C LEU A 52 -17.27 -18.45 2.88
N GLU A 53 -16.25 -19.10 3.44
CA GLU A 53 -16.10 -19.24 4.89
C GLU A 53 -15.92 -17.87 5.55
N LEU A 54 -15.00 -17.05 5.05
CA LEU A 54 -14.74 -15.70 5.57
C LEU A 54 -15.95 -14.77 5.40
N ALA A 55 -16.68 -14.86 4.28
CA ALA A 55 -17.90 -14.11 4.05
C ALA A 55 -19.14 -14.69 4.77
N ASN A 56 -18.99 -15.73 5.61
CA ASN A 56 -20.09 -16.39 6.32
C ASN A 56 -21.27 -16.73 5.40
N THR A 57 -20.97 -17.35 4.26
CA THR A 57 -21.91 -17.67 3.18
C THR A 57 -21.74 -19.12 2.70
N SER A 58 -22.82 -19.73 2.21
CA SER A 58 -22.80 -21.11 1.72
C SER A 58 -22.61 -21.21 0.20
N MET A 59 -22.08 -22.33 -0.28
CA MET A 59 -21.97 -22.62 -1.72
C MET A 59 -23.35 -22.56 -2.43
N ARG A 60 -24.43 -22.97 -1.75
CA ARG A 60 -25.81 -22.88 -2.28
C ARG A 60 -26.20 -21.43 -2.58
N THR A 61 -25.80 -20.51 -1.71
CA THR A 61 -26.06 -19.07 -1.87
C THR A 61 -25.27 -18.50 -3.05
N LEU A 62 -24.02 -18.92 -3.24
CA LEU A 62 -23.20 -18.51 -4.39
C LEU A 62 -23.79 -18.98 -5.72
N LEU A 63 -24.23 -20.25 -5.80
CA LEU A 63 -24.89 -20.77 -7.00
C LEU A 63 -26.16 -19.97 -7.31
N ARG A 64 -26.94 -19.64 -6.28
CA ARG A 64 -28.10 -18.77 -6.43
C ARG A 64 -27.72 -17.39 -6.97
N TRP A 65 -26.66 -16.77 -6.46
CA TRP A 65 -26.20 -15.47 -6.98
C TRP A 65 -25.80 -15.53 -8.46
N ARG A 66 -25.11 -16.58 -8.89
CA ARG A 66 -24.76 -16.77 -10.30
C ARG A 66 -25.96 -17.05 -11.21
N MET A 67 -27.05 -17.60 -10.65
CA MET A 67 -28.28 -17.87 -11.40
C MET A 67 -29.22 -16.66 -11.46
N ASP A 68 -29.36 -15.95 -10.34
CA ASP A 68 -30.28 -14.82 -10.18
C ASP A 68 -29.74 -13.55 -10.85
N ASP A 69 -28.42 -13.44 -11.04
CA ASP A 69 -27.71 -12.23 -11.47
C ASP A 69 -26.67 -12.57 -12.55
N LEU A 70 -27.02 -12.30 -13.81
CA LEU A 70 -26.15 -12.58 -14.97
C LEU A 70 -24.89 -11.71 -14.97
N ASP A 71 -24.99 -10.50 -14.42
CA ASP A 71 -23.86 -9.57 -14.34
C ASP A 71 -22.84 -10.04 -13.29
N PHE A 72 -23.30 -10.73 -12.24
CA PHE A 72 -22.43 -11.26 -11.19
C PHE A 72 -21.37 -12.23 -11.71
N ASP A 73 -21.70 -13.14 -12.64
CA ASP A 73 -20.71 -14.07 -13.21
C ASP A 73 -19.62 -13.34 -14.01
N SER A 74 -20.01 -12.28 -14.73
CA SER A 74 -19.06 -11.45 -15.47
C SER A 74 -18.11 -10.68 -14.54
N ILE A 75 -18.64 -10.15 -13.44
CA ILE A 75 -17.86 -9.42 -12.44
C ILE A 75 -16.96 -10.38 -11.66
N GLU A 76 -17.43 -11.57 -11.30
CA GLU A 76 -16.61 -12.58 -10.61
C GLU A 76 -15.40 -12.99 -11.47
N LYS A 77 -15.57 -13.09 -12.81
CA LYS A 77 -14.47 -13.32 -13.74
C LYS A 77 -13.50 -12.14 -13.78
N LEU A 78 -13.99 -10.91 -13.84
CA LEU A 78 -13.17 -9.70 -13.80
C LEU A 78 -12.36 -9.58 -12.49
N CYS A 79 -12.98 -9.93 -11.36
CA CYS A 79 -12.33 -9.99 -10.05
C CYS A 79 -11.16 -10.98 -10.04
N LYS A 80 -11.29 -12.13 -10.74
CA LYS A 80 -10.26 -13.16 -10.81
C LYS A 80 -9.11 -12.85 -11.75
N THR A 81 -9.24 -11.87 -12.65
CA THR A 81 -8.21 -11.54 -13.64
C THR A 81 -7.61 -10.15 -13.41
N ASP A 82 -8.35 -9.10 -13.73
CA ASP A 82 -7.80 -7.76 -13.89
C ASP A 82 -7.74 -7.02 -12.55
N LEU A 83 -8.76 -7.17 -11.71
CA LEU A 83 -8.78 -6.52 -10.40
C LEU A 83 -7.74 -7.12 -9.45
N ARG A 84 -7.49 -8.43 -9.54
CA ARG A 84 -6.36 -9.08 -8.83
C ARG A 84 -5.01 -8.47 -9.21
N LYS A 85 -4.74 -8.34 -10.52
CA LYS A 85 -3.49 -7.72 -10.99
C LYS A 85 -3.38 -6.27 -10.53
N LYS A 86 -4.50 -5.54 -10.54
CA LYS A 86 -4.57 -4.17 -10.05
C LYS A 86 -4.26 -4.09 -8.55
N LEU A 87 -4.87 -4.95 -7.72
CA LEU A 87 -4.58 -5.05 -6.30
C LEU A 87 -3.10 -5.36 -6.04
N SER A 88 -2.53 -6.35 -6.75
CA SER A 88 -1.12 -6.72 -6.57
C SER A 88 -0.19 -5.54 -6.87
N LYS A 89 -0.51 -4.75 -7.91
CA LYS A 89 0.25 -3.55 -8.25
C LYS A 89 0.11 -2.49 -7.16
N GLU A 90 -1.12 -2.16 -6.75
CA GLU A 90 -1.37 -1.14 -5.71
C GLU A 90 -0.72 -1.51 -4.37
N LEU A 91 -0.80 -2.77 -3.96
CA LEU A 91 -0.15 -3.23 -2.73
C LEU A 91 1.38 -3.12 -2.82
N SER A 92 1.96 -3.47 -3.97
CA SER A 92 3.40 -3.32 -4.21
C SER A 92 3.81 -1.85 -4.17
N ASP A 93 3.01 -0.96 -4.78
CA ASP A 93 3.26 0.47 -4.80
C ASP A 93 3.18 1.08 -3.38
N ILE A 94 2.24 0.62 -2.54
CA ILE A 94 2.09 1.05 -1.14
C ILE A 94 3.28 0.60 -0.30
N GLU A 95 3.64 -0.69 -0.36
CA GLU A 95 4.78 -1.22 0.41
C GLU A 95 6.11 -0.62 -0.05
N PHE A 96 6.29 -0.45 -1.36
CA PHE A 96 7.45 0.24 -1.91
C PHE A 96 7.50 1.68 -1.41
N SER A 97 6.40 2.42 -1.49
CA SER A 97 6.33 3.82 -1.02
C SER A 97 6.63 3.94 0.47
N ARG A 98 6.14 3.00 1.30
CA ARG A 98 6.42 2.96 2.74
C ARG A 98 7.91 2.72 3.00
N ASN A 99 8.50 1.71 2.36
CA ASN A 99 9.92 1.40 2.48
C ASN A 99 10.80 2.55 1.97
N PHE A 100 10.40 3.17 0.87
CA PHE A 100 11.10 4.31 0.28
C PHE A 100 11.09 5.52 1.22
N LYS A 101 9.98 5.82 1.89
CA LYS A 101 9.92 6.88 2.91
C LYS A 101 10.88 6.62 4.08
N LEU A 102 10.94 5.39 4.57
CA LEU A 102 11.87 5.02 5.65
C LEU A 102 13.33 5.15 5.21
N PHE A 103 13.63 4.71 3.99
CA PHE A 103 14.94 4.87 3.39
C PHE A 103 15.34 6.36 3.28
N MET A 104 14.46 7.20 2.75
CA MET A 104 14.70 8.65 2.63
C MET A 104 14.87 9.33 3.99
N ALA A 105 14.09 8.94 5.00
CA ALA A 105 14.22 9.49 6.35
C ALA A 105 15.57 9.12 6.99
N LYS A 106 16.02 7.88 6.79
CA LYS A 106 17.34 7.43 7.24
C LYS A 106 18.46 8.17 6.52
N ASP A 107 18.37 8.27 5.20
CA ASP A 107 19.37 8.98 4.39
C ASP A 107 19.46 10.45 4.79
N PHE A 108 18.32 11.12 4.97
CA PHE A 108 18.27 12.49 5.48
C PHE A 108 18.92 12.63 6.86
N SER A 109 18.62 11.72 7.80
CA SER A 109 19.21 11.75 9.15
C SER A 109 20.74 11.67 9.10
N VAL A 110 21.28 10.74 8.31
CA VAL A 110 22.73 10.53 8.18
C VAL A 110 23.40 11.72 7.49
N LEU A 111 22.83 12.20 6.38
CA LEU A 111 23.37 13.35 5.63
C LEU A 111 23.27 14.66 6.42
N PHE A 112 22.24 14.83 7.24
CA PHE A 112 22.08 16.03 8.06
C PHE A 112 23.12 16.09 9.19
N LYS A 113 23.45 14.95 9.81
CA LYS A 113 24.56 14.86 10.77
C LYS A 113 25.90 15.17 10.10
N ASP A 114 26.17 14.59 8.93
CA ASP A 114 27.37 14.87 8.13
C ASP A 114 27.48 16.35 7.78
N ALA A 115 26.38 16.98 7.36
CA ALA A 115 26.33 18.40 7.01
C ALA A 115 26.51 19.36 8.21
N LYS A 116 26.33 18.87 9.44
CA LYS A 116 26.57 19.61 10.68
C LYS A 116 27.96 19.35 11.26
N ASP A 117 28.79 18.56 10.58
CA ASP A 117 30.10 18.11 11.06
C ASP A 117 30.00 17.32 12.41
N GLU A 118 28.87 16.64 12.65
CA GLU A 118 28.70 15.76 13.81
C GLU A 118 29.42 14.41 13.61
N GLU A 119 29.87 13.77 14.70
CA GLU A 119 30.54 12.47 14.60
C GLU A 119 29.58 11.37 14.13
N LEU A 120 29.82 10.85 12.92
CA LEU A 120 29.11 9.68 12.40
C LEU A 120 29.64 8.38 13.02
N THR A 121 28.72 7.50 13.35
CA THR A 121 29.02 6.12 13.76
C THR A 121 29.68 5.37 12.60
N ASP A 122 30.51 4.36 12.89
CA ASP A 122 31.17 3.54 11.86
C ASP A 122 30.18 2.88 10.87
N ASP A 123 28.98 2.52 11.35
CA ASP A 123 27.93 1.96 10.51
C ASP A 123 27.29 3.01 9.59
N GLU A 124 27.13 4.26 10.05
CA GLU A 124 26.63 5.37 9.25
C GLU A 124 27.65 5.76 8.16
N LYS A 125 28.94 5.76 8.49
CA LYS A 125 30.03 5.98 7.51
C LYS A 125 30.03 4.91 6.41
N LYS A 126 29.91 3.63 6.78
CA LYS A 126 29.81 2.51 5.82
C LYS A 126 28.56 2.63 4.93
N TYR A 127 27.43 3.01 5.52
CA TYR A 127 26.18 3.25 4.80
C TYR A 127 26.34 4.38 3.78
N LEU A 128 26.92 5.50 4.19
CA LEU A 128 27.13 6.70 3.36
C LEU A 128 28.07 6.40 2.17
N VAL A 129 29.18 5.68 2.41
CA VAL A 129 30.09 5.23 1.34
C VAL A 129 29.39 4.29 0.36
N SER A 130 28.48 3.44 0.85
CA SER A 130 27.74 2.50 0.00
C SER A 130 26.72 3.22 -0.87
N ILE A 131 26.01 4.20 -0.32
CA ILE A 131 24.96 4.95 -1.03
C ILE A 131 25.54 5.97 -2.01
N ARG A 132 26.66 6.62 -1.67
CA ARG A 132 27.30 7.61 -2.57
C ARG A 132 27.65 7.03 -3.94
N LYS A 133 27.91 5.73 -4.04
CA LYS A 133 28.16 5.03 -5.30
C LYS A 133 26.97 5.08 -6.26
N TYR A 134 25.75 5.19 -5.73
CA TYR A 134 24.52 5.22 -6.52
C TYR A 134 24.09 6.64 -6.92
N TYR A 135 24.73 7.70 -6.41
CA TYR A 135 24.53 9.08 -6.86
C TYR A 135 25.29 9.39 -8.16
N THR A 136 25.17 8.52 -9.16
CA THR A 136 25.71 8.80 -10.49
C THR A 136 24.78 9.78 -11.23
N PRO A 137 25.29 10.64 -12.11
CA PRO A 137 24.46 11.54 -12.92
C PRO A 137 23.38 10.80 -13.72
N GLN A 138 23.67 9.57 -14.15
CA GLN A 138 22.73 8.69 -14.84
C GLN A 138 21.59 8.26 -13.91
N ASN A 139 21.90 7.81 -12.69
CA ASN A 139 20.89 7.42 -11.71
C ASN A 139 20.05 8.60 -11.25
N LEU A 140 20.65 9.78 -11.09
CA LEU A 140 19.93 11.02 -10.77
C LEU A 140 19.00 11.46 -11.92
N ALA A 141 19.41 11.30 -13.17
CA ALA A 141 18.56 11.56 -14.33
C ALA A 141 17.39 10.57 -14.40
N ILE A 142 17.63 9.30 -14.10
CA ILE A 142 16.58 8.25 -14.02
C ILE A 142 15.61 8.57 -12.89
N ILE A 143 16.08 8.89 -11.68
CA ILE A 143 15.23 9.30 -10.56
C ILE A 143 14.40 10.53 -10.97
N LYS A 144 15.01 11.54 -11.60
CA LYS A 144 14.28 12.73 -12.07
C LYS A 144 13.22 12.40 -13.11
N GLN A 145 13.46 11.44 -13.99
CA GLN A 145 12.49 10.97 -14.98
C GLN A 145 11.38 10.10 -14.37
N LEU A 146 11.68 9.32 -13.35
CA LEU A 146 10.71 8.49 -12.63
C LEU A 146 9.84 9.31 -11.65
N THR A 147 10.41 10.36 -11.09
CA THR A 147 9.73 11.26 -10.13
C THR A 147 9.05 12.43 -10.84
N GLY A 148 9.53 12.79 -12.03
CA GLY A 148 8.93 13.79 -12.90
C GLY A 148 8.15 13.08 -14.00
N ASP A 149 6.90 12.76 -13.70
CA ASP A 149 6.02 12.18 -14.71
C ASP A 149 5.81 13.20 -15.84
N LYS A 150 6.14 12.76 -17.05
CA LYS A 150 5.71 13.36 -18.30
C LYS A 150 4.21 13.12 -18.37
N ASP A 151 3.41 14.03 -17.81
CA ASP A 151 2.08 14.44 -18.25
C ASP A 151 1.31 15.10 -17.10
N ALA A 152 1.08 16.40 -17.26
CA ALA A 152 -0.01 17.22 -16.73
C ALA A 152 -0.99 16.61 -15.70
N ASN A 153 -0.53 16.32 -14.47
CA ASN A 153 -1.43 16.14 -13.33
C ASN A 153 -0.85 16.84 -12.08
N PRO A 154 -1.50 17.89 -11.53
CA PRO A 154 -0.97 18.69 -10.42
C PRO A 154 -0.91 17.94 -9.07
N ALA A 155 -1.31 16.67 -9.05
CA ALA A 155 -1.25 15.76 -7.89
C ALA A 155 -0.10 14.73 -7.98
N GLY A 156 0.83 14.88 -8.93
CA GLY A 156 2.03 14.05 -9.00
C GLY A 156 2.94 14.24 -7.79
N PHE A 157 3.66 13.17 -7.41
CA PHE A 157 4.57 13.14 -6.27
C PHE A 157 5.63 14.24 -6.37
N ASN A 158 5.42 15.33 -5.65
CA ASN A 158 6.26 16.50 -5.75
C ASN A 158 7.38 16.39 -4.72
N PHE A 159 8.59 16.02 -5.15
CA PHE A 159 9.75 15.85 -4.28
C PHE A 159 10.00 17.10 -3.42
N SER A 160 9.72 18.29 -3.96
CA SER A 160 9.83 19.56 -3.23
C SER A 160 8.77 19.72 -2.14
N GLN A 161 7.57 19.17 -2.31
CA GLN A 161 6.57 19.16 -1.23
C GLN A 161 6.95 18.15 -0.17
N LEU A 162 7.41 16.94 -0.53
CA LEU A 162 7.86 15.93 0.43
C LEU A 162 8.97 16.47 1.36
N THR A 163 9.98 17.14 0.79
CA THR A 163 11.07 17.74 1.57
C THR A 163 10.60 18.89 2.45
N MET A 164 9.65 19.71 1.98
CA MET A 164 9.03 20.76 2.80
C MET A 164 8.19 20.18 3.95
N THR A 165 7.43 19.10 3.72
CA THR A 165 6.62 18.45 4.75
C THR A 165 7.50 17.80 5.80
N LEU A 166 8.56 17.07 5.40
CA LEU A 166 9.52 16.46 6.31
C LEU A 166 10.19 17.50 7.23
N LYS A 167 10.57 18.66 6.67
CA LYS A 167 11.13 19.77 7.45
C LYS A 167 10.14 20.29 8.50
N ARG A 168 8.87 20.47 8.13
CA ARG A 168 7.81 20.98 9.01
C ARG A 168 7.47 20.03 10.15
N THR A 169 7.47 18.71 9.90
CA THR A 169 7.22 17.70 10.94
C THR A 169 8.35 17.67 11.98
N GLN A 170 9.60 17.90 11.57
CA GLN A 170 10.73 17.99 12.51
C GLN A 170 10.71 19.27 13.35
N GLU A 171 10.32 20.40 12.78
CA GLU A 171 10.14 21.65 13.53
C GLU A 171 9.09 21.48 14.64
N SER A 172 7.97 20.78 14.39
CA SER A 172 6.97 20.50 15.43
C SER A 172 7.44 19.56 16.55
N ILE A 173 8.34 18.62 16.25
CA ILE A 173 8.93 17.71 17.26
C ILE A 173 9.89 18.49 18.17
N THR A 174 10.60 19.48 17.61
CA THR A 174 11.56 20.29 18.35
C THR A 174 10.84 21.29 19.27
N ILE A 175 9.74 21.90 18.82
CA ILE A 175 8.91 22.81 19.62
C ILE A 175 8.14 22.08 20.73
N SER A 176 7.87 20.78 20.59
CA SER A 176 7.19 19.97 21.61
C SER A 176 8.15 19.36 22.65
N ALA A 177 9.46 19.56 22.48
CA ALA A 177 10.51 19.03 23.36
C ALA A 177 11.16 20.12 24.24
N GLU A 178 10.65 21.36 24.18
CA GLU A 178 10.92 22.46 25.12
C GLU A 178 9.77 22.61 26.12
#